data_AF-A0A4Q6B390-F1
#
_entry.id   AF-A0A4Q6B390-F1
#
_cell.length_a   1.000
_cell.length_b   1.000
_cell.length_c   1.000
_cell.angle_alpha   90.00
_cell.angle_beta   90.00
_cell.angle_gamma   90.00
#
_symmetry.space_group_name_H-M   'P 1'
#
loop_
_entity.id
_entity.type
_entity.pdbx_description
1 polymer ?
#
loop_
_entity_poly.entity_id
_entity_poly.type
_entity_poly.pdbx_seq_one_letter_code
_entity_poly.pdbx_strand_id
1 'polypeptide(L)'
;MKTNDLDVHFLRNKYSVARNKYKPRRIETLLIAEAPPDSLDRFFYFEDVKRQDSLFLEIMGVLYPDQKQRYLASGRDTAVKEELLETFKEDGFWLLDLSEVPLSISEKTLAECVPLL
;
A
#
# COMPACT_ATOMS: atom_id res chain seq x y z
N MET A 1 10.68 13.03 17.58
CA MET A 1 9.47 13.13 18.41
C MET A 1 9.06 11.71 18.72
N LYS A 2 9.00 11.28 19.99
CA LYS A 2 8.55 9.91 20.30
C LYS A 2 7.05 9.85 19.99
N THR A 3 6.69 9.18 18.90
CA THR A 3 5.30 8.93 18.53
C THR A 3 4.66 8.08 19.63
N ASN A 4 3.45 8.42 20.07
CA ASN A 4 2.77 7.69 21.14
C ASN A 4 2.35 6.30 20.64
N ASP A 5 2.37 5.28 21.51
CA ASP A 5 1.97 3.91 21.17
C ASP A 5 0.55 3.83 20.59
N LEU A 6 -0.34 4.70 21.09
CA LEU A 6 -1.71 4.83 20.59
C LEU A 6 -1.75 5.29 19.12
N ASP A 7 -0.85 6.18 18.70
CA ASP A 7 -0.80 6.69 17.33
C ASP A 7 -0.27 5.62 16.36
N VAL A 8 0.74 4.86 16.81
CA VAL A 8 1.30 3.73 16.03
C VAL A 8 0.27 2.62 15.87
N HIS A 9 -0.47 2.28 16.93
CA HIS A 9 -1.55 1.30 16.84
C HIS A 9 -2.66 1.79 15.90
N PHE A 10 -3.08 3.05 16.01
CA PHE A 10 -4.09 3.61 15.13
C PHE A 10 -3.66 3.52 13.66
N LEU A 11 -2.41 3.90 13.36
CA LEU A 11 -1.88 3.87 12.00
C LEU A 11 -1.79 2.44 11.45
N ARG A 12 -1.27 1.50 12.23
CA ARG A 12 -1.23 0.07 11.88
C ARG A 12 -2.63 -0.44 11.51
N ASN A 13 -3.64 -0.09 12.31
CA ASN A 13 -5.03 -0.47 12.03
C ASN A 13 -5.53 0.17 10.73
N LYS A 14 -5.27 1.47 10.51
CA LYS A 14 -5.66 2.18 9.28
C LYS A 14 -5.09 1.50 8.03
N TYR A 15 -3.81 1.14 8.04
CA TYR A 15 -3.17 0.45 6.92
C TYR A 15 -3.70 -0.98 6.75
N SER A 16 -3.91 -1.71 7.85
CA SER A 16 -4.49 -3.05 7.83
C SER A 16 -5.88 -3.04 7.18
N VAL A 17 -6.75 -2.10 7.55
CA VAL A 17 -8.09 -1.96 6.97
C VAL A 17 -8.02 -1.68 5.47
N ALA A 18 -7.22 -0.70 5.05
CA ALA A 18 -7.06 -0.36 3.63
C ALA A 18 -6.53 -1.55 2.81
N ARG A 19 -5.51 -2.24 3.29
CA ARG A 19 -4.93 -3.42 2.64
C ARG A 19 -5.91 -4.59 2.57
N ASN A 20 -6.68 -4.82 3.63
CA ASN A 20 -7.62 -5.93 3.69
C ASN A 20 -8.86 -5.72 2.81
N LYS A 21 -9.24 -4.46 2.50
CA LYS A 21 -10.27 -4.15 1.49
C LYS A 21 -9.94 -4.80 0.13
N TYR A 22 -8.65 -4.81 -0.22
CA TYR A 22 -8.14 -5.33 -1.48
C TYR A 22 -7.36 -6.65 -1.34
N LYS A 23 -7.64 -7.43 -0.30
CA LYS A 23 -7.04 -8.77 -0.17
C LYS A 23 -7.70 -9.73 -1.16
N PRO A 24 -6.93 -10.41 -2.02
CA PRO A 24 -7.49 -11.34 -3.00
C PRO A 24 -8.02 -12.61 -2.32
N ARG A 25 -9.00 -13.27 -2.94
CA ARG A 25 -9.55 -14.55 -2.44
C ARG A 25 -8.49 -15.66 -2.46
N ARG A 26 -7.66 -15.69 -3.50
CA ARG A 26 -6.48 -16.53 -3.64
C ARG A 26 -5.31 -15.60 -4.01
N ILE A 27 -4.24 -15.67 -3.23
CA ILE A 27 -3.03 -14.91 -3.52
C ILE A 27 -2.24 -15.72 -4.56
N GLU A 28 -2.16 -15.20 -5.79
CA GLU A 28 -1.32 -15.77 -6.85
C GLU A 28 0.10 -15.22 -6.77
N THR A 29 0.22 -13.92 -6.47
CA THR A 29 1.52 -13.24 -6.33
C THR A 29 1.52 -12.35 -5.09
N LEU A 30 2.53 -12.55 -4.25
CA LEU A 30 2.80 -11.73 -3.08
C LEU A 30 4.00 -10.81 -3.35
N LEU A 31 3.76 -9.50 -3.35
CA LEU A 31 4.81 -8.49 -3.37
C LEU A 31 5.13 -8.08 -1.94
N ILE A 32 6.42 -8.01 -1.61
CA ILE A 32 6.87 -7.58 -0.27
C ILE A 32 7.72 -6.33 -0.44
N ALA A 33 7.25 -5.22 0.13
CA ALA A 33 7.98 -3.97 0.22
C ALA A 33 8.60 -3.80 1.62
N GLU A 34 9.48 -2.82 1.76
CA GLU A 34 10.21 -2.56 3.00
C GLU A 34 9.29 -2.04 4.12
N ALA A 35 8.60 -0.93 3.86
CA ALA A 35 7.74 -0.23 4.80
C ALA A 35 6.80 0.76 4.08
N PRO A 36 5.68 1.15 4.70
CA PRO A 36 4.90 2.30 4.27
C PRO A 36 5.73 3.59 4.21
N PRO A 37 5.37 4.55 3.35
CA PRO A 37 6.08 5.83 3.28
C PRO A 37 5.87 6.68 4.54
N ASP A 38 6.84 7.53 4.88
CA ASP A 38 6.74 8.47 6.01
C ASP A 38 5.54 9.44 5.90
N SER A 39 5.06 9.70 4.68
CA SER A 39 3.83 10.45 4.46
C SER A 39 2.62 9.55 4.74
N LEU A 40 1.95 9.81 5.86
CA LEU A 40 0.90 8.94 6.42
C LEU A 40 -0.40 8.89 5.59
N ASP A 41 -0.49 9.69 4.53
CA ASP A 41 -1.60 9.83 3.58
C ASP A 41 -1.33 9.17 2.22
N ARG A 42 -0.18 8.51 2.03
CA ARG A 42 0.22 7.92 0.74
C ARG A 42 0.46 6.41 0.78
N PHE A 43 -0.29 5.71 1.62
CA PHE A 43 -0.21 4.25 1.66
C PHE A 43 -0.69 3.65 0.32
N PHE A 44 -0.07 2.55 -0.12
CA PHE A 44 -0.32 1.93 -1.44
C PHE A 44 -1.82 1.71 -1.71
N TYR A 45 -2.55 1.24 -0.70
CA TYR A 45 -3.98 0.91 -0.79
C TYR A 45 -4.93 2.08 -0.49
N PHE A 46 -4.43 3.31 -0.30
CA PHE A 46 -5.31 4.47 -0.21
C PHE A 46 -5.76 4.92 -1.60
N GLU A 47 -7.07 5.12 -1.74
CA GLU A 47 -7.70 5.49 -3.01
C GLU A 47 -7.52 6.98 -3.32
N ASP A 48 -7.51 7.85 -2.32
CA ASP A 48 -7.36 9.29 -2.50
C ASP A 48 -5.91 9.76 -2.28
N VAL A 49 -5.07 9.56 -3.30
CA VAL A 49 -3.66 10.00 -3.29
C VAL A 49 -3.36 10.85 -4.52
N LYS A 50 -3.43 12.18 -4.36
CA LYS A 50 -3.30 13.10 -5.50
C LYS A 50 -1.86 13.36 -5.96
N ARG A 51 -0.84 13.08 -5.13
CA ARG A 51 0.57 13.37 -5.44
C ARG A 51 1.51 12.31 -4.88
N GLN A 52 2.68 12.16 -5.52
CA GLN A 52 3.83 11.38 -5.01
C GLN A 52 3.50 9.92 -4.64
N ASP A 53 2.75 9.24 -5.52
CA ASP A 53 2.28 7.86 -5.37
C ASP A 53 3.14 6.87 -6.17
N SER A 54 4.46 6.99 -6.04
CA SER A 54 5.40 6.37 -6.98
C SER A 54 5.33 4.85 -6.98
N LEU A 55 5.28 4.20 -5.81
CA LEU A 55 5.24 2.72 -5.74
C LEU A 55 4.00 2.15 -6.45
N PHE A 56 2.82 2.75 -6.21
CA PHE A 56 1.60 2.38 -6.91
C PHE A 56 1.74 2.60 -8.41
N LEU A 57 2.16 3.80 -8.84
CA LEU A 57 2.28 4.13 -10.26
C LEU A 57 3.29 3.26 -11.01
N GLU A 58 4.40 2.87 -10.39
CA GLU A 58 5.39 2.02 -11.05
C GLU A 58 4.89 0.56 -11.16
N ILE A 59 4.29 0.00 -10.10
CA ILE A 59 3.71 -1.34 -10.14
C ILE A 59 2.57 -1.42 -11.17
N MET A 60 1.62 -0.49 -11.11
CA MET A 60 0.51 -0.45 -12.08
C MET A 60 1.01 -0.18 -13.50
N GLY A 61 2.14 0.51 -13.66
CA GLY A 61 2.73 0.76 -14.98
C GLY A 61 3.32 -0.48 -15.63
N VAL A 62 3.79 -1.44 -14.83
CA VAL A 62 4.30 -2.72 -15.31
C VAL A 62 3.15 -3.70 -15.56
N LEU A 63 2.20 -3.80 -14.63
CA LEU A 63 1.12 -4.78 -14.70
C LEU A 63 -0.03 -4.35 -15.62
N TYR A 64 -0.39 -3.07 -15.59
CA TYR A 64 -1.60 -2.50 -16.20
C TYR A 64 -1.32 -1.15 -16.88
N PRO A 65 -0.42 -1.11 -17.89
CA PRO A 65 0.07 0.14 -18.47
C PRO A 65 -1.06 1.04 -18.98
N ASP A 66 -2.05 0.49 -19.67
CA ASP A 66 -3.16 1.26 -20.25
C ASP A 66 -4.09 1.83 -19.15
N GLN A 67 -4.38 1.03 -18.13
CA GLN A 67 -5.19 1.44 -16.98
C GLN A 67 -4.49 2.51 -16.16
N LYS A 68 -3.16 2.42 -15.97
CA LYS A 68 -2.35 3.50 -15.38
C LYS A 68 -2.48 4.79 -16.19
N GLN A 69 -2.37 4.73 -17.51
CA GLN A 69 -2.51 5.93 -18.35
C GLN A 69 -3.91 6.55 -18.21
N ARG A 70 -4.96 5.73 -18.16
CA ARG A 70 -6.34 6.18 -17.89
C ARG A 70 -6.45 6.87 -16.52
N TYR A 71 -5.86 6.31 -15.48
CA TYR A 71 -5.82 6.92 -14.14
C TYR A 71 -5.09 8.26 -14.11
N LEU A 72 -3.98 8.39 -14.83
CA LEU A 72 -3.26 9.65 -14.93
C LEU A 72 -4.05 10.70 -15.74
N ALA A 73 -4.66 10.28 -16.85
CA ALA A 73 -5.47 11.14 -17.71
C ALA A 73 -6.75 11.64 -17.02
N SER A 74 -7.31 10.88 -16.07
CA SER A 74 -8.45 11.32 -15.25
C SER A 74 -8.08 12.36 -14.18
N GLY A 75 -6.82 12.78 -14.10
CA GLY A 75 -6.35 13.67 -13.05
C GLY A 75 -6.25 12.97 -11.68
N ARG A 76 -6.00 11.66 -11.68
CA ARG A 76 -5.92 10.81 -10.48
C ARG A 76 -7.23 10.75 -9.71
N ASP A 77 -8.31 10.51 -10.46
CA ASP A 77 -9.64 10.26 -9.88
C ASP A 77 -9.58 9.06 -8.93
N THR A 78 -10.19 9.25 -7.75
CA THR A 78 -10.27 8.24 -6.68
C THR A 78 -11.01 6.99 -7.16
N ALA A 79 -12.09 7.14 -7.93
CA ALA A 79 -12.86 6.01 -8.45
C ALA A 79 -12.04 5.15 -9.43
N VAL A 80 -11.21 5.80 -10.26
CA VAL A 80 -10.34 5.08 -11.21
C VAL A 80 -9.19 4.37 -10.48
N LYS A 81 -8.70 4.92 -9.35
CA LYS A 81 -7.74 4.21 -8.49
C LYS A 81 -8.37 2.99 -7.82
N GLU A 82 -9.60 3.13 -7.34
CA GLU A 82 -10.37 2.01 -6.77
C GLU A 82 -10.55 0.88 -7.80
N GLU A 83 -10.93 1.21 -9.04
CA GLU A 83 -11.03 0.22 -10.12
C GLU A 83 -9.70 -0.53 -10.35
N LEU A 84 -8.57 0.18 -10.39
CA LEU A 84 -7.23 -0.41 -10.54
C LEU A 84 -6.89 -1.36 -9.38
N LEU A 85 -7.22 -0.97 -8.14
CA LEU A 85 -6.98 -1.81 -6.96
C LEU A 85 -7.89 -3.05 -6.93
N GLU A 86 -9.13 -2.94 -7.41
CA GLU A 86 -10.00 -4.11 -7.59
C GLU A 86 -9.45 -5.05 -8.68
N THR A 87 -8.98 -4.54 -9.81
CA THR A 87 -8.32 -5.38 -10.83
C THR A 87 -7.08 -6.09 -10.26
N PHE A 88 -6.22 -5.36 -9.54
CA PHE A 88 -5.04 -5.94 -8.88
C PHE A 88 -5.40 -7.08 -7.91
N LYS A 89 -6.49 -6.93 -7.16
CA LYS A 89 -7.05 -7.95 -6.28
C LYS A 89 -7.69 -9.12 -7.04
N GLU A 90 -8.45 -8.86 -8.09
CA GLU A 90 -9.11 -9.90 -8.90
C GLU A 90 -8.09 -10.82 -9.57
N ASP A 91 -6.97 -10.25 -10.04
CA ASP A 91 -5.85 -10.99 -10.62
C ASP A 91 -4.97 -11.69 -9.57
N GLY A 92 -5.30 -11.57 -8.28
CA GLY A 92 -4.64 -12.30 -7.21
C GLY A 92 -3.33 -11.70 -6.73
N PHE A 93 -3.03 -10.43 -7.05
CA PHE A 93 -1.88 -9.73 -6.48
C PHE A 93 -2.19 -9.20 -5.08
N TRP A 94 -1.20 -9.29 -4.20
CA TRP A 94 -1.25 -8.68 -2.87
C TRP A 94 0.09 -8.08 -2.51
N LEU A 95 0.12 -6.88 -1.95
CA LEU A 95 1.31 -6.20 -1.47
C LEU A 95 1.30 -6.13 0.05
N LEU A 96 2.37 -6.61 0.67
CA LEU A 96 2.65 -6.46 2.08
C LEU A 96 3.88 -5.58 2.27
N ASP A 97 3.90 -4.86 3.38
CA ASP A 97 5.12 -4.23 3.88
C ASP A 97 5.71 -5.10 4.99
N LEU A 98 7.03 -5.23 5.01
CA LEU A 98 7.72 -5.96 6.07
C LEU A 98 7.56 -5.24 7.41
N SER A 99 7.74 -3.92 7.45
CA SER A 99 7.32 -3.11 8.59
C SER A 99 5.88 -2.66 8.45
N GLU A 100 5.09 -2.77 9.53
CA GLU A 100 3.65 -2.44 9.49
C GLU A 100 3.36 -0.94 9.51
N VAL A 101 4.38 -0.12 9.80
CA VAL A 101 4.33 1.35 9.88
C VAL A 101 5.62 1.92 9.28
N PRO A 102 5.71 3.22 8.96
CA PRO A 102 6.94 3.80 8.43
C PRO A 102 8.11 3.59 9.38
N LEU A 103 9.30 3.34 8.83
CA LEU A 103 10.49 3.05 9.62
C LEU A 103 10.88 4.21 10.56
N SER A 104 10.57 5.45 10.17
CA SER A 104 10.83 6.64 11.01
C SER A 104 10.08 6.62 12.35
N ILE A 105 9.02 5.82 12.47
CA ILE A 105 8.21 5.67 13.68
C ILE A 105 8.11 4.21 14.18
N SER A 106 8.77 3.27 13.50
CA SER A 106 8.87 1.89 13.96
C SER A 106 9.89 1.79 15.08
N GLU A 107 9.54 1.10 16.16
CA GLU A 107 10.49 0.74 17.22
C GLU A 107 11.37 -0.46 16.85
N LYS A 108 10.96 -1.21 15.82
CA LYS A 108 11.67 -2.39 15.32
C LYS A 108 12.49 -2.04 14.09
N THR A 109 13.65 -2.66 13.98
CA THR A 109 14.41 -2.78 12.73
C THR A 109 13.72 -3.73 11.76
N LEU A 110 14.03 -3.63 10.47
CA LEU A 110 13.49 -4.56 9.46
C LEU A 110 13.82 -6.02 9.75
N ALA A 111 15.01 -6.30 10.30
CA ALA A 111 15.41 -7.65 10.67
C ALA A 111 14.49 -8.25 11.74
N GLU A 112 14.05 -7.43 12.70
CA GLU A 112 13.11 -7.82 13.76
C GLU A 112 11.65 -7.94 13.28
N CYS A 113 11.36 -7.46 12.07
CA CYS A 113 10.06 -7.63 11.42
C CYS A 113 9.94 -8.95 10.64
N VAL A 114 11.05 -9.63 10.34
CA VAL A 114 11.02 -10.93 9.67
C VAL A 114 10.43 -11.98 10.62
N PRO A 115 9.39 -12.74 10.19
CA PRO A 115 8.83 -13.80 11.03
C PRO A 115 9.88 -14.86 11.37
N LEU A 116 9.86 -15.36 12.60
CA LEU A 116 10.63 -16.53 12.98
C LEU A 116 10.04 -17.76 12.28
N LEU A 117 10.90 -18.55 11.63
CA LEU A 117 10.56 -19.82 10.98
C LEU A 117 10.50 -20.97 12.00
#